data_AF-A0A2E7TWC2-F1
#
_entry.id   AF-A0A2E7TWC2-F1
#
_cell.length_a   1.000
_cell.length_b   1.000
_cell.length_c   1.000
_cell.angle_alpha   90.00
_cell.angle_beta   90.00
_cell.angle_gamma   90.00
#
_symmetry.space_group_name_H-M   'P 1'
#
loop_
_entity.id
_entity.type
_entity.pdbx_description
1 polymer ?
#
loop_
_entity_poly.entity_id
_entity_poly.type
_entity_poly.pdbx_seq_one_letter_code
_entity_poly.pdbx_strand_id
1 'polypeptide(L)'
;MLHNWLPICALILATGCSTAQEPEIKPAIDWSEKLTDEQFRILRQCGTEPPFTGAFWDHHEDGVYCCAGCGKALFDSRDKFNSGSGWPSFFEVIAEKAITTRTDYKLGYPRTELLCGACAGHLGHVFGDGPAPTGLRYCINSAALQFLPRDSLQSMTQPLKMND
;
A
#
# COMPACT_ATOMS: atom_id res chain seq x y z
N MET A 1 71.83 9.84 -34.90
CA MET A 1 70.69 9.93 -35.83
C MET A 1 69.52 9.19 -35.17
N LEU A 2 68.34 9.84 -35.11
CA LEU A 2 66.97 9.29 -35.36
C LEU A 2 66.67 7.89 -34.77
N HIS A 3 65.64 7.56 -33.99
CA HIS A 3 64.26 8.04 -33.75
C HIS A 3 63.73 7.28 -32.50
N ASN A 4 63.01 7.93 -31.57
CA ASN A 4 61.53 7.94 -31.45
C ASN A 4 60.88 6.57 -31.09
N TRP A 5 60.26 6.45 -29.91
CA TRP A 5 58.84 6.06 -29.67
C TRP A 5 58.54 5.85 -28.18
N LEU A 6 57.67 6.72 -27.64
CA LEU A 6 56.88 6.60 -26.39
C LEU A 6 55.89 5.41 -26.48
N PRO A 7 54.98 5.19 -25.50
CA PRO A 7 55.07 5.02 -24.03
C PRO A 7 54.34 3.69 -23.65
N ILE A 8 53.92 3.47 -22.38
CA ILE A 8 52.55 3.04 -22.00
C ILE A 8 52.53 2.60 -20.52
N CYS A 9 51.74 3.35 -19.74
CA CYS A 9 51.24 3.01 -18.43
C CYS A 9 50.40 1.72 -18.45
N ALA A 10 50.61 0.81 -17.50
CA ALA A 10 49.64 -0.21 -17.15
C ALA A 10 49.10 0.05 -15.74
N LEU A 11 48.13 0.96 -15.66
CA LEU A 11 47.29 1.14 -14.48
C LEU A 11 46.20 0.05 -14.55
N ILE A 12 46.34 -1.01 -13.75
CA ILE A 12 45.29 -2.02 -13.61
C ILE A 12 44.21 -1.42 -12.71
N LEU A 13 43.22 -0.76 -13.33
CA LEU A 13 41.94 -0.51 -12.68
C LEU A 13 41.18 -1.84 -12.69
N ALA A 14 41.17 -2.53 -11.54
CA ALA A 14 40.21 -3.59 -11.29
C ALA A 14 38.81 -2.94 -11.20
N THR A 15 38.16 -2.79 -12.35
CA THR A 15 36.72 -2.52 -12.42
C THR A 15 36.01 -3.72 -11.82
N GLY A 16 35.54 -3.56 -10.58
CA GLY A 16 34.56 -4.44 -9.98
C GLY A 16 33.34 -4.49 -10.89
N CYS A 17 33.11 -5.64 -11.50
CA CYS A 17 31.87 -5.94 -12.20
C CYS A 17 30.78 -6.00 -11.13
N SER A 18 29.98 -4.95 -11.01
CA SER A 18 28.79 -4.93 -10.15
C SER A 18 27.85 -6.00 -10.67
N THR A 19 27.74 -7.13 -9.97
CA THR A 19 26.75 -8.16 -10.25
C THR A 19 25.37 -7.52 -10.13
N ALA A 20 24.67 -7.39 -11.26
CA ALA A 20 23.27 -7.05 -11.27
C ALA A 20 22.54 -8.10 -10.43
N GLN A 21 21.92 -7.65 -9.34
CA GLN A 21 21.23 -8.52 -8.40
C GLN A 21 19.97 -9.02 -9.10
N GLU A 22 19.95 -10.32 -9.41
CA GLU A 22 18.83 -10.99 -10.06
C GLU A 22 17.58 -10.84 -9.19
N PRO A 23 16.40 -10.49 -9.76
CA PRO A 23 15.22 -10.20 -8.95
C PRO A 23 14.77 -11.46 -8.21
N GLU A 24 14.71 -11.35 -6.88
CA GLU A 24 14.21 -12.42 -6.00
C GLU A 24 12.77 -12.80 -6.38
N ILE A 25 12.57 -14.01 -6.91
CA ILE A 25 11.25 -14.54 -7.24
C ILE A 25 10.56 -14.96 -5.94
N LYS A 26 9.66 -14.11 -5.43
CA LYS A 26 8.81 -14.46 -4.30
C LYS A 26 7.84 -15.58 -4.71
N PRO A 27 7.67 -16.65 -3.90
CA PRO A 27 6.69 -17.68 -4.20
C PRO A 27 5.30 -17.07 -4.32
N ALA A 28 4.54 -17.51 -5.33
CA ALA A 28 3.19 -17.06 -5.55
C ALA A 28 2.32 -17.43 -4.34
N ILE A 29 1.70 -16.43 -3.71
CA ILE A 29 0.75 -16.64 -2.62
C ILE A 29 -0.57 -17.07 -3.24
N ASP A 30 -1.11 -18.22 -2.82
CA ASP A 30 -2.51 -18.55 -3.09
C ASP A 30 -3.40 -17.68 -2.19
N TRP A 31 -4.10 -16.74 -2.83
CA TRP A 31 -4.98 -15.81 -2.16
C TRP A 31 -6.38 -16.38 -1.92
N SER A 32 -6.76 -17.44 -2.64
CA SER A 32 -8.10 -18.02 -2.55
C SER A 32 -8.33 -18.72 -1.20
N GLU A 33 -7.27 -19.27 -0.59
CA GLU A 33 -7.36 -19.91 0.73
C GLU A 33 -7.26 -18.90 1.89
N LYS A 34 -6.75 -17.70 1.65
CA LYS A 34 -6.46 -16.69 2.69
C LYS A 34 -7.52 -15.61 2.81
N LEU A 35 -8.32 -15.42 1.77
CA LEU A 35 -9.30 -14.34 1.66
C LEU A 35 -10.70 -14.91 1.67
N THR A 36 -11.66 -14.18 2.22
CA THR A 36 -13.07 -14.43 1.93
C THR A 36 -13.37 -14.15 0.45
N ASP A 37 -14.47 -14.70 -0.08
CA ASP A 37 -14.87 -14.47 -1.47
C ASP A 37 -14.96 -12.97 -1.82
N GLU A 38 -15.52 -12.17 -0.91
CA GLU A 38 -15.65 -10.72 -1.11
C GLU A 38 -14.29 -10.00 -1.07
N GLN A 39 -13.42 -10.37 -0.13
CA GLN A 39 -12.06 -9.85 -0.08
C GLN A 39 -11.28 -10.21 -1.35
N PHE A 40 -11.43 -11.44 -1.85
CA PHE A 40 -10.79 -11.89 -3.08
C PHE A 40 -11.32 -11.12 -4.31
N ARG A 41 -12.64 -11.00 -4.44
CA ARG A 41 -13.30 -10.24 -5.51
C ARG A 41 -12.81 -8.79 -5.55
N ILE A 42 -12.67 -8.15 -4.40
CA ILE A 42 -12.17 -6.78 -4.33
C ILE A 42 -10.66 -6.74 -4.58
N LEU A 43 -9.84 -7.37 -3.73
CA LEU A 43 -8.38 -7.25 -3.75
C LEU A 43 -7.73 -7.83 -5.01
N ARG A 44 -8.30 -8.87 -5.61
CA ARG A 44 -7.68 -9.63 -6.72
C ARG A 44 -8.41 -9.44 -8.04
N GLN A 45 -9.72 -9.25 -8.03
CA GLN A 45 -10.52 -9.07 -9.25
C GLN A 45 -10.90 -7.61 -9.51
N CYS A 46 -10.38 -6.67 -8.70
CA CYS A 46 -10.63 -5.23 -8.83
C CYS A 46 -12.14 -4.91 -8.81
N GLY A 47 -12.88 -5.62 -7.96
CA GLY A 47 -14.29 -5.39 -7.67
C GLY A 47 -14.50 -4.19 -6.74
N THR A 48 -15.75 -3.77 -6.62
CA THR A 48 -16.17 -2.72 -5.69
C THR A 48 -17.34 -3.23 -4.87
N GLU A 49 -17.35 -2.99 -3.56
CA GLU A 49 -18.51 -3.29 -2.68
C GLU A 49 -19.62 -2.25 -2.90
N PRO A 50 -20.90 -2.58 -2.66
CA PRO A 50 -21.97 -1.58 -2.72
C PRO A 50 -21.75 -0.43 -1.71
N PRO A 51 -22.19 0.79 -2.01
CA PRO A 51 -22.09 1.92 -1.08
C PRO A 51 -22.94 1.67 0.16
N PHE A 52 -22.47 2.14 1.32
CA PHE A 52 -23.13 2.08 2.63
C PHE A 52 -23.38 0.66 3.17
N THR A 53 -22.69 -0.36 2.63
CA THR A 53 -22.83 -1.75 3.11
C THR A 53 -21.57 -2.31 3.77
N GLY A 54 -20.40 -1.76 3.46
CA GLY A 54 -19.13 -2.28 3.96
C GLY A 54 -18.91 -2.06 5.47
N ALA A 55 -18.14 -2.93 6.12
CA ALA A 55 -17.95 -2.88 7.58
C ALA A 55 -17.37 -1.54 8.10
N PHE A 56 -16.68 -0.77 7.24
CA PHE A 56 -15.91 0.39 7.68
C PHE A 56 -16.41 1.74 7.15
N TRP A 57 -17.53 1.79 6.42
CA TRP A 57 -18.03 3.07 5.89
C TRP A 57 -18.34 4.06 7.02
N ASP A 58 -19.05 3.63 8.08
CA ASP A 58 -19.39 4.44 9.27
C ASP A 58 -18.58 4.08 10.52
N HIS A 59 -17.44 3.43 10.35
CA HIS A 59 -16.59 3.05 11.48
C HIS A 59 -15.70 4.23 11.90
N HIS A 60 -15.65 4.58 13.19
CA HIS A 60 -14.90 5.74 13.71
C HIS A 60 -14.05 5.42 14.95
N GLU A 61 -13.80 4.14 15.25
CA GLU A 61 -12.92 3.78 16.38
C GLU A 61 -11.46 4.18 16.11
N ASP A 62 -10.70 4.45 17.19
CA ASP A 62 -9.30 4.84 17.10
C ASP A 62 -8.38 3.64 16.83
N GLY A 63 -7.60 3.71 15.74
CA GLY A 63 -6.74 2.61 15.32
C GLY A 63 -6.19 2.77 13.92
N VAL A 64 -5.75 1.65 13.35
CA VAL A 64 -5.10 1.59 12.04
C VAL A 64 -5.88 0.67 11.12
N TYR A 65 -6.12 1.13 9.90
CA TYR A 65 -6.66 0.31 8.82
C TYR A 65 -5.51 -0.32 8.04
N CYS A 66 -5.48 -1.64 8.04
CA CYS A 66 -4.47 -2.45 7.37
C CYS A 66 -5.07 -3.13 6.14
N CYS A 67 -4.23 -3.49 5.17
CA CYS A 67 -4.64 -4.31 4.04
C CYS A 67 -5.15 -5.66 4.52
N ALA A 68 -6.39 -6.03 4.17
CA ALA A 68 -6.96 -7.33 4.51
C ALA A 68 -6.17 -8.51 3.92
N GLY A 69 -5.44 -8.30 2.82
CA GLY A 69 -4.61 -9.34 2.21
C GLY A 69 -3.29 -9.59 2.94
N CYS A 70 -2.50 -8.54 3.19
CA CYS A 70 -1.13 -8.73 3.70
C CYS A 70 -0.87 -8.12 5.07
N GLY A 71 -1.87 -7.52 5.71
CA GLY A 71 -1.73 -6.89 7.01
C GLY A 71 -0.92 -5.58 7.03
N LYS A 72 -0.42 -5.10 5.88
CA LYS A 72 0.30 -3.82 5.81
C LYS A 72 -0.57 -2.66 6.28
N ALA A 73 -0.08 -1.83 7.18
CA ALA A 73 -0.74 -0.59 7.57
C ALA A 73 -0.90 0.35 6.37
N LEU A 74 -2.12 0.89 6.17
CA LEU A 74 -2.45 1.74 5.04
C LEU A 74 -2.91 3.13 5.47
N PHE A 75 -3.81 3.21 6.46
CA PHE A 75 -4.43 4.47 6.89
C PHE A 75 -4.55 4.51 8.41
N ASP A 76 -4.41 5.70 8.98
CA ASP A 76 -4.72 5.95 10.38
C ASP A 76 -6.18 6.44 10.50
N SER A 77 -6.89 6.03 11.56
CA SER A 77 -8.26 6.49 11.83
C SER A 77 -8.38 8.00 11.95
N ARG A 78 -7.31 8.69 12.36
CA ARG A 78 -7.27 10.16 12.47
C ARG A 78 -7.39 10.86 11.12
N ASP A 79 -7.04 10.17 10.04
CA ASP A 79 -7.13 10.71 8.68
C ASP A 79 -8.44 10.32 7.98
N LYS A 80 -9.29 9.53 8.66
CA LYS A 80 -10.62 9.14 8.18
C LYS A 80 -11.59 10.30 8.34
N PHE A 81 -12.44 10.51 7.34
CA PHE A 81 -13.50 11.52 7.39
C PHE A 81 -14.80 11.02 6.74
N ASN A 82 -15.91 11.67 7.09
CA ASN A 82 -17.20 11.37 6.47
C ASN A 82 -17.33 12.13 5.14
N SER A 83 -17.17 11.41 4.03
CA SER A 83 -17.28 12.00 2.70
C SER A 83 -18.68 11.92 2.10
N GLY A 84 -19.62 11.20 2.74
CA GLY A 84 -20.93 10.89 2.17
C GLY A 84 -20.93 9.96 0.93
N SER A 85 -19.78 9.36 0.57
CA SER A 85 -19.67 8.55 -0.65
C SER A 85 -20.22 7.13 -0.50
N GLY A 86 -20.35 6.63 0.73
CA GLY A 86 -20.74 5.25 1.03
C GLY A 86 -19.58 4.28 1.24
N TRP A 87 -18.34 4.75 1.17
CA TRP A 87 -17.14 3.95 1.45
C TRP A 87 -16.23 4.68 2.45
N PRO A 88 -15.41 3.95 3.25
CA PRO A 88 -14.42 4.58 4.11
C PRO A 88 -13.51 5.49 3.28
N SER A 89 -13.39 6.73 3.73
CA SER A 89 -12.67 7.79 3.04
C SER A 89 -11.61 8.39 3.94
N PHE A 90 -10.40 8.53 3.42
CA PHE A 90 -9.25 9.10 4.12
C PHE A 90 -8.68 10.26 3.31
N PHE A 91 -8.03 11.23 3.95
CA PHE A 91 -7.37 12.33 3.25
C PHE A 91 -5.85 12.17 3.14
N GLU A 92 -5.27 11.21 3.87
CA GLU A 92 -3.83 10.92 3.89
C GLU A 92 -3.57 9.41 4.06
N VAL A 93 -2.40 8.95 3.60
CA VAL A 93 -1.90 7.59 3.78
C VAL A 93 -0.89 7.56 4.91
N ILE A 94 -0.78 6.43 5.63
CA ILE A 94 0.12 6.34 6.79
C ILE A 94 1.61 6.46 6.42
N ALA A 95 1.97 6.11 5.17
CA ALA A 95 3.32 6.25 4.62
C ALA A 95 3.26 6.27 3.09
N GLU A 96 4.21 6.98 2.46
CA GLU A 96 4.29 7.10 0.99
C GLU A 96 4.31 5.73 0.28
N LYS A 97 5.04 4.75 0.82
CA LYS A 97 5.14 3.39 0.26
C LYS A 97 3.95 2.49 0.61
N ALA A 98 2.96 2.97 1.36
CA ALA A 98 1.80 2.17 1.75
C ALA A 98 0.92 1.83 0.53
N ILE A 99 0.85 2.74 -0.44
CA ILE A 99 0.02 2.64 -1.63
C ILE A 99 0.86 2.81 -2.91
N THR A 100 0.45 2.13 -3.97
CA THR A 100 0.88 2.38 -5.34
C THR A 100 -0.35 2.74 -6.17
N THR A 101 -0.19 3.54 -7.21
CA THR A 101 -1.29 3.93 -8.11
C THR A 101 -1.19 3.25 -9.46
N ARG A 102 -2.34 3.07 -10.12
CA ARG A 102 -2.45 2.62 -11.50
C ARG A 102 -3.57 3.40 -12.21
N THR A 103 -3.42 3.65 -13.50
CA THR A 103 -4.51 4.24 -14.28
C THR A 103 -5.56 3.20 -14.63
N ASP A 104 -6.83 3.51 -14.37
CA ASP A 104 -7.99 2.67 -14.63
C ASP A 104 -8.93 3.34 -15.66
N TYR A 105 -9.29 2.61 -16.71
CA TYR A 105 -10.11 3.08 -17.84
C TYR A 105 -11.50 2.43 -17.91
N LYS A 106 -11.92 1.63 -16.90
CA LYS A 106 -13.17 0.86 -16.93
C LYS A 106 -14.45 1.67 -17.20
N LEU A 107 -14.46 2.98 -16.91
CA LEU A 107 -15.61 3.86 -17.10
C LEU A 107 -15.48 4.81 -18.31
N GLY A 108 -14.54 4.56 -19.22
CA GLY A 108 -14.35 5.39 -20.42
C GLY A 108 -13.60 6.71 -20.20
N TYR A 109 -13.23 7.02 -18.95
CA TYR A 109 -12.35 8.12 -18.57
C TYR A 109 -11.29 7.62 -17.55
N PRO A 110 -10.09 8.24 -17.51
CA PRO A 110 -9.03 7.80 -16.62
C PRO A 110 -9.37 8.09 -15.16
N ARG A 111 -9.22 7.08 -14.32
CA ARG A 111 -9.29 7.16 -12.85
C ARG A 111 -7.97 6.70 -12.25
N THR A 112 -7.66 7.17 -11.05
CA THR A 112 -6.46 6.73 -10.32
C THR A 112 -6.84 5.63 -9.34
N GLU A 113 -6.58 4.39 -9.71
CA GLU A 113 -6.74 3.22 -8.85
C GLU A 113 -5.65 3.18 -7.79
N LEU A 114 -6.02 2.75 -6.59
CA LEU A 114 -5.13 2.55 -5.45
C LEU A 114 -4.90 1.05 -5.22
N LEU A 115 -3.64 0.66 -5.12
CA LEU A 115 -3.17 -0.69 -4.85
C LEU A 115 -2.35 -0.71 -3.55
N CYS A 116 -2.43 -1.79 -2.78
CA CYS A 116 -1.53 -2.00 -1.65
C CYS A 116 -0.07 -2.09 -2.13
N GLY A 117 0.82 -1.24 -1.60
CA GLY A 117 2.22 -1.19 -2.01
C GLY A 117 3.07 -2.41 -1.61
N ALA A 118 2.52 -3.42 -0.93
CA ALA A 118 3.23 -4.68 -0.63
C ALA A 118 2.71 -5.88 -1.41
N CYS A 119 1.39 -6.02 -1.56
CA CYS A 119 0.79 -7.20 -2.20
C CYS A 119 0.04 -6.89 -3.50
N ALA A 120 0.09 -5.63 -3.96
CA ALA A 120 -0.59 -5.13 -5.16
C ALA A 120 -2.12 -5.39 -5.19
N GLY A 121 -2.74 -5.64 -4.03
CA GLY A 121 -4.18 -5.84 -3.94
C GLY A 121 -4.95 -4.54 -4.19
N HIS A 122 -6.02 -4.60 -4.96
CA HIS A 122 -6.90 -3.46 -5.25
C HIS A 122 -7.58 -2.96 -3.96
N LEU A 123 -7.49 -1.65 -3.73
CA LEU A 123 -8.06 -0.99 -2.55
C LEU A 123 -9.29 -0.15 -2.90
N GLY A 124 -9.19 0.65 -3.96
CA GLY A 124 -10.20 1.61 -4.36
C GLY A 124 -9.63 2.66 -5.29
N HIS A 125 -10.05 3.91 -5.14
CA HIS A 125 -9.63 5.02 -6.01
C HIS A 125 -9.36 6.30 -5.21
N VAL A 126 -8.50 7.16 -5.75
CA VAL A 126 -8.28 8.51 -5.20
C VAL A 126 -8.92 9.58 -6.10
N PHE A 127 -9.52 10.57 -5.45
CA PHE A 127 -10.20 11.70 -6.08
C PHE A 127 -9.65 13.02 -5.54
N GLY A 128 -9.75 14.09 -6.33
CA GLY A 128 -9.30 15.45 -5.95
C GLY A 128 -10.38 16.30 -5.27
N ASP A 129 -11.38 15.66 -4.65
CA ASP A 129 -12.53 16.27 -3.99
C ASP A 129 -12.46 16.12 -2.45
N GLY A 130 -11.26 15.93 -1.91
CA GLY A 130 -11.03 15.76 -0.48
C GLY A 130 -10.87 17.07 0.30
N PRO A 131 -10.79 16.99 1.63
CA PRO A 131 -10.56 18.15 2.49
C PRO A 131 -9.12 18.68 2.38
N ALA A 132 -8.90 19.91 2.84
CA ALA A 132 -7.56 20.44 3.08
C ALA A 132 -6.83 19.60 4.16
N PRO A 133 -5.49 19.51 4.13
CA PRO A 133 -4.57 20.23 3.24
C PRO A 133 -4.29 19.54 1.91
N THR A 134 -4.57 18.23 1.79
CA THR A 134 -4.18 17.45 0.61
C THR A 134 -5.11 17.70 -0.58
N GLY A 135 -6.39 18.00 -0.32
CA GLY A 135 -7.43 18.03 -1.35
C GLY A 135 -7.74 16.64 -1.91
N LEU A 136 -7.21 15.58 -1.30
CA LEU A 136 -7.33 14.21 -1.79
C LEU A 136 -8.35 13.43 -0.96
N ARG A 137 -9.14 12.60 -1.64
CA ARG A 137 -10.03 11.63 -1.02
C ARG A 137 -9.64 10.23 -1.49
N TYR A 138 -9.04 9.47 -0.60
CA TYR A 138 -8.77 8.06 -0.75
C TYR A 138 -10.05 7.29 -0.40
N CYS A 139 -10.80 6.87 -1.41
CA CYS A 139 -12.07 6.17 -1.27
C CYS A 139 -11.83 4.66 -1.40
N ILE A 140 -11.99 3.92 -0.30
CA ILE A 140 -11.47 2.55 -0.16
C ILE A 140 -12.61 1.56 0.06
N ASN A 141 -12.52 0.37 -0.50
CA ASN A 141 -13.45 -0.71 -0.16
C ASN A 141 -13.19 -1.21 1.26
N SER A 142 -14.23 -1.35 2.08
CA SER A 142 -14.12 -1.89 3.43
C SER A 142 -13.58 -3.32 3.42
N ALA A 143 -14.02 -4.16 2.48
CA ALA A 143 -13.49 -5.52 2.36
C ALA A 143 -12.02 -5.57 1.91
N ALA A 144 -11.41 -4.48 1.45
CA ALA A 144 -9.97 -4.42 1.23
C ALA A 144 -9.17 -4.14 2.53
N LEU A 145 -9.87 -3.84 3.62
CA LEU A 145 -9.30 -3.41 4.89
C LEU A 145 -9.59 -4.42 6.01
N GLN A 146 -8.72 -4.40 7.00
CA GLN A 146 -8.95 -4.92 8.35
C GLN A 146 -8.57 -3.82 9.35
N PHE A 147 -9.16 -3.84 10.55
CA PHE A 147 -8.93 -2.79 11.54
C PHE A 147 -8.16 -3.32 12.74
N LEU A 148 -7.22 -2.52 13.24
CA LEU A 148 -6.44 -2.80 14.43
C LEU A 148 -6.61 -1.65 15.44
N PRO A 149 -7.35 -1.86 16.54
CA PRO A 149 -7.56 -0.84 17.57
C PRO A 149 -6.24 -0.36 18.16
N ARG A 150 -6.12 0.95 18.42
CA ARG A 150 -4.85 1.53 18.91
C ARG A 150 -4.43 0.97 20.27
N ASP A 151 -5.37 0.67 21.15
CA ASP A 151 -5.08 0.07 22.46
C ASP A 151 -4.47 -1.34 22.33
N SER A 152 -4.85 -2.09 21.30
CA SER A 152 -4.25 -3.39 21.01
C SER A 152 -2.80 -3.28 20.54
N LEU A 153 -2.43 -2.18 19.87
CA LEU A 153 -1.03 -1.92 19.51
C LEU A 153 -0.16 -1.64 20.74
N GLN A 154 -0.70 -0.89 21.70
CA GLN A 154 0.03 -0.50 22.91
C GLN A 154 0.33 -1.72 23.79
N SER A 155 -0.64 -2.62 23.97
CA SER A 155 -0.47 -3.83 24.78
C SER A 155 0.56 -4.81 24.20
N MET A 156 0.73 -4.86 22.87
CA MET A 156 1.76 -5.66 22.21
C MET A 156 3.18 -5.09 22.37
N THR A 157 3.29 -3.79 22.63
CA THR A 157 4.59 -3.08 22.75
C THR A 157 5.04 -2.87 24.20
N GLN A 158 4.22 -3.16 25.20
CA GLN A 158 4.62 -3.06 26.59
C GLN A 158 5.52 -4.25 27.00
N PRO A 159 6.72 -4.02 27.56
CA PRO A 159 7.52 -5.11 28.12
C PRO A 159 6.72 -5.78 29.25
N LEU A 160 6.72 -7.12 29.26
CA LEU A 160 6.16 -7.92 30.36
C LEU A 160 6.71 -7.38 31.68
N LYS A 161 5.86 -6.73 32.48
CA LYS A 161 6.22 -6.40 33.86
C LYS A 161 6.41 -7.72 34.59
N MET A 162 7.66 -8.11 34.84
CA MET A 162 7.97 -9.09 35.87
C MET A 162 7.55 -8.46 37.20
N ASN A 163 6.58 -9.08 37.87
CA ASN A 163 6.20 -8.70 39.23
C ASN A 163 7.31 -9.17 40.18
N ASP A 164 7.81 -8.25 41.01
CA ASP A 164 8.70 -8.51 42.14
C ASP A 164 7.98 -9.21 43.30
#